data_AF-A0A8S3YWD1-F1
#
_entry.id   AF-A0A8S3YWD1-F1
#
_cell.length_a   1.000
_cell.length_b   1.000
_cell.length_c   1.000
_cell.angle_alpha   90.00
_cell.angle_beta   90.00
_cell.angle_gamma   90.00
#
_symmetry.space_group_name_H-M   'P 1'
#
loop_
_entity.id
_entity.type
_entity.pdbx_description
1 polymer ?
#
loop_
_entity_poly.entity_id
_entity_poly.type
_entity_poly.pdbx_seq_one_letter_code
_entity_poly.pdbx_strand_id
1 'polypeptide(L)'
;MELERKTSQIQEDDTDDKEDTSSTSLKSKLKDPEFRRKILQWTSLPIGMFSMGIVDASGGATLLDLQLLTSTDDQMSSLYITAYNLGYVMGSFIGGYLYGKINSYFMMTICCVLAGGANIATPYLNTFLLMFIIRCSTGCFLGILLCIGSAEHMRIWGTKGESLLQLINFVYAVGGVVGPLISEPFITEKDRDNATSTHQNVISGNFQNHTLTFNNSASLTCDSFTYNNITTDNFVNHNLTFDNFISLTLECINQTDVNKSNLQRSTNVRYAFLIGGLTSVLGGIPFLVTLLKWRKSNSHVEETGVSELTGRKLPLPVTVFLAGLLFIYYLFYCSIEVTFSSYLLVFIVKHFDTIGTHEAAYIMTYYWVLFATGRFISIFTSKYLPAKILLYIHLTLIASTFAGFIASALFNRFDILTVFACLMGLACSATYAAGISWTEAELMKVTGPISAVILVGASTGAMVTPFVVGHLVEYVSDMWFCYSIVVVFLLAVSVLVVTMTFNRCYVDRKYGKMGAGLVPEKPPILPDIVVQSTL
;
A
#
# COMPACT_ATOMS: atom_id res chain seq x y z
N MET A 1 -7.00 -20.08 -62.20
CA MET A 1 -7.24 -18.70 -62.68
C MET A 1 -7.74 -17.73 -61.60
N GLU A 2 -8.90 -17.90 -60.97
CA GLU A 2 -9.36 -16.95 -59.92
C GLU A 2 -8.75 -17.21 -58.54
N LEU A 3 -8.38 -18.47 -58.25
CA LEU A 3 -7.59 -18.82 -57.07
C LEU A 3 -6.14 -18.30 -57.17
N GLU A 4 -5.50 -18.43 -58.34
CA GLU A 4 -4.11 -17.97 -58.56
C GLU A 4 -3.97 -16.46 -58.47
N ARG A 5 -4.97 -15.68 -58.90
CA ARG A 5 -4.96 -14.21 -58.70
C ARG A 5 -4.98 -13.79 -57.23
N LYS A 6 -5.67 -14.56 -56.37
CA LYS A 6 -5.66 -14.31 -54.92
C LYS A 6 -4.34 -14.73 -54.27
N THR A 7 -3.70 -15.78 -54.77
CA THR A 7 -2.38 -16.20 -54.27
C THR A 7 -1.30 -15.20 -54.67
N SER A 8 -1.34 -14.64 -55.89
CA SER A 8 -0.39 -13.61 -56.32
C SER A 8 -0.55 -12.28 -55.59
N GLN A 9 -1.77 -11.87 -55.23
CA GLN A 9 -2.00 -10.66 -54.42
C GLN A 9 -1.56 -10.80 -52.95
N ILE A 10 -1.59 -12.01 -52.39
CA ILE A 10 -1.08 -12.27 -51.04
C ILE A 10 0.46 -12.31 -51.05
N GLN A 11 1.08 -12.70 -52.17
CA GLN A 11 2.54 -12.80 -52.29
C GLN A 11 3.23 -11.45 -52.60
N GLU A 12 2.52 -10.47 -53.17
CA GLU A 12 3.00 -9.09 -53.31
C GLU A 12 2.89 -8.29 -52.00
N ASP A 13 1.94 -8.61 -51.11
CA ASP A 13 1.80 -7.93 -49.80
C ASP A 13 2.83 -8.44 -48.77
N ASP A 14 3.34 -9.67 -48.94
CA ASP A 14 4.37 -10.29 -48.07
C ASP A 14 5.83 -9.94 -48.44
N THR A 15 6.05 -9.15 -49.51
CA THR A 15 7.42 -8.78 -49.97
C THR A 15 7.88 -7.38 -49.59
N ASP A 16 7.01 -6.53 -49.02
CA ASP A 16 7.37 -5.19 -48.53
C ASP A 16 7.60 -5.11 -47.00
N ASP A 17 7.42 -6.22 -46.27
CA ASP A 17 7.60 -6.27 -44.80
C ASP A 17 9.03 -6.68 -44.36
N LYS A 18 10.03 -6.48 -45.23
CA LYS A 18 11.44 -6.60 -44.89
C LYS A 18 12.11 -5.23 -44.96
N GLU A 19 12.56 -4.79 -43.78
CA GLU A 19 13.33 -3.57 -43.50
C GLU A 19 12.51 -2.29 -43.30
N ASP A 20 11.84 -2.16 -42.13
CA ASP A 20 11.70 -0.83 -41.52
C ASP A 20 11.74 -0.86 -39.99
N THR A 21 12.86 -1.37 -39.46
CA THR A 21 13.30 -1.19 -38.08
C THR A 21 13.93 0.20 -37.89
N SER A 22 13.18 1.30 -38.13
CA SER A 22 13.55 2.60 -37.57
C SER A 22 12.35 3.57 -37.37
N SER A 23 11.92 3.70 -36.12
CA SER A 23 11.16 4.86 -35.61
C SER A 23 9.88 5.30 -36.35
N THR A 24 8.82 4.49 -36.34
CA THR A 24 7.46 5.07 -36.44
C THR A 24 7.24 6.00 -35.24
N SER A 25 7.42 7.31 -35.48
CA SER A 25 7.30 8.38 -34.49
C SER A 25 6.04 8.20 -33.63
N LEU A 26 6.13 8.38 -32.30
CA LEU A 26 4.97 8.35 -31.39
C LEU A 26 3.79 9.20 -31.92
N LYS A 27 4.10 10.27 -32.67
CA LYS A 27 3.13 11.16 -33.34
C LYS A 27 2.31 10.45 -34.43
N SER A 28 2.85 9.46 -35.16
CA SER A 28 2.09 8.70 -36.15
C SER A 28 1.19 7.66 -35.48
N LYS A 29 1.67 6.97 -34.43
CA LYS A 29 0.83 6.06 -33.62
C LYS A 29 -0.29 6.81 -32.90
N LEU A 30 -0.02 8.03 -32.44
CA LEU A 30 -1.03 8.94 -31.88
C LEU A 30 -2.06 9.44 -32.90
N LYS A 31 -1.97 9.14 -34.20
CA LYS A 31 -3.06 9.46 -35.15
C LYS A 31 -4.14 8.39 -35.20
N ASP A 32 -3.83 7.17 -34.78
CA ASP A 32 -4.79 6.07 -34.74
C ASP A 32 -5.84 6.28 -33.61
N PRO A 33 -7.15 6.36 -33.94
CA PRO A 33 -8.20 6.51 -32.94
C PRO A 33 -8.27 5.36 -31.93
N GLU A 34 -7.89 4.13 -32.31
CA GLU A 34 -7.86 2.99 -31.40
C GLU A 34 -6.74 3.12 -30.38
N PHE A 35 -5.54 3.51 -30.82
CA PHE A 35 -4.40 3.78 -29.94
C PHE A 35 -4.68 4.93 -28.97
N ARG A 36 -5.33 6.01 -29.42
CA ARG A 36 -5.79 7.10 -28.55
C ARG A 36 -6.75 6.61 -27.46
N ARG A 37 -7.68 5.72 -27.80
CA ARG A 37 -8.64 5.14 -26.85
C ARG A 37 -7.93 4.27 -25.80
N LYS A 38 -6.98 3.42 -26.24
CA LYS A 38 -6.16 2.58 -25.34
C LYS A 38 -5.32 3.43 -24.39
N ILE A 39 -4.69 4.49 -24.88
CA ILE A 39 -3.94 5.43 -24.04
C ILE A 39 -4.86 6.10 -23.03
N LEU A 40 -6.00 6.65 -23.47
CA LEU A 40 -6.94 7.32 -22.56
C LEU A 40 -7.39 6.40 -21.43
N GLN A 41 -7.81 5.17 -21.79
CA GLN A 41 -8.19 4.12 -20.85
C GLN A 41 -7.08 3.85 -19.84
N TRP A 42 -5.85 3.63 -20.32
CA TRP A 42 -4.74 3.36 -19.42
C TRP A 42 -4.35 4.56 -18.56
N THR A 43 -4.33 5.79 -19.09
CA THR A 43 -3.98 7.00 -18.33
C THR A 43 -4.91 7.30 -17.17
N SER A 44 -6.15 6.80 -17.22
CA SER A 44 -7.08 6.91 -16.08
C SER A 44 -6.63 6.06 -14.87
N LEU A 45 -5.94 4.94 -15.11
CA LEU A 45 -5.53 4.00 -14.04
C LEU A 45 -4.50 4.62 -13.07
N PRO A 46 -3.37 5.23 -13.50
CA PRO A 46 -2.45 5.91 -12.59
C PRO A 46 -3.11 7.02 -11.75
N ILE A 47 -4.03 7.79 -12.33
CA ILE A 47 -4.71 8.89 -11.60
C ILE A 47 -5.57 8.33 -10.46
N GLY A 48 -6.30 7.24 -10.72
CA GLY A 48 -7.03 6.52 -9.67
C GLY A 48 -6.11 6.01 -8.57
N MET A 49 -4.98 5.40 -8.94
CA MET A 49 -4.00 4.88 -7.96
C MET A 49 -3.32 5.98 -7.14
N PHE A 50 -3.06 7.14 -7.72
CA PHE A 50 -2.57 8.30 -6.99
C PHE A 50 -3.55 8.71 -5.88
N SER A 51 -4.83 8.84 -6.23
CA SER A 51 -5.87 9.24 -5.28
C SER A 51 -6.09 8.18 -4.18
N MET A 52 -5.97 6.90 -4.54
CA MET A 52 -5.99 5.80 -3.58
C MET A 52 -4.83 5.89 -2.58
N GLY A 53 -3.60 6.17 -3.04
CA GLY A 53 -2.44 6.31 -2.17
C GLY A 53 -2.60 7.44 -1.14
N ILE A 54 -3.23 8.55 -1.52
CA ILE A 54 -3.54 9.66 -0.59
C ILE A 54 -4.51 9.19 0.51
N VAL A 55 -5.63 8.56 0.14
CA VAL A 55 -6.65 8.09 1.09
C VAL A 55 -6.10 7.03 2.04
N ASP A 56 -5.27 6.12 1.54
CA ASP A 56 -4.62 5.09 2.35
C ASP A 56 -3.73 5.72 3.42
N ALA A 57 -2.83 6.63 3.00
CA ALA A 57 -1.86 7.25 3.89
C ALA A 57 -2.48 8.25 4.88
N SER A 58 -3.59 8.92 4.52
CA SER A 58 -4.36 9.74 5.46
C SER A 58 -4.77 8.93 6.70
N GLY A 59 -5.22 7.68 6.51
CA GLY A 59 -5.64 6.84 7.64
C GLY A 59 -4.50 6.47 8.59
N GLY A 60 -3.28 6.32 8.08
CA GLY A 60 -2.09 6.06 8.89
C GLY A 60 -1.60 7.31 9.65
N ALA A 61 -1.52 8.45 8.97
CA ALA A 61 -1.01 9.70 9.54
C ALA A 61 -1.90 10.28 10.65
N THR A 62 -3.22 10.13 10.54
CA THR A 62 -4.17 10.69 11.51
C THR A 62 -4.52 9.73 12.65
N LEU A 63 -3.96 8.52 12.67
CA LEU A 63 -4.32 7.47 13.63
C LEU A 63 -4.17 7.94 15.09
N LEU A 64 -3.10 8.69 15.38
CA LEU A 64 -2.82 9.23 16.72
C LEU A 64 -3.83 10.31 17.14
N ASP A 65 -4.24 11.19 16.22
CA ASP A 65 -5.28 12.20 16.52
C ASP A 65 -6.66 11.57 16.67
N LEU A 66 -6.97 10.53 15.87
CA LEU A 66 -8.21 9.77 16.01
C LEU A 66 -8.28 9.09 17.39
N GLN A 67 -7.19 8.51 17.88
CA GLN A 67 -7.10 7.95 19.24
C GLN A 67 -7.40 9.00 20.33
N LEU A 68 -6.81 10.19 20.18
CA LEU A 68 -7.00 11.31 21.12
C LEU A 68 -8.45 11.80 21.11
N LEU A 69 -9.10 11.86 19.94
CA LEU A 69 -10.50 12.28 19.79
C LEU A 69 -11.49 11.27 20.37
N THR A 70 -11.21 9.97 20.22
CA THR A 70 -12.14 8.91 20.62
C THR A 70 -11.92 8.41 22.03
N SER A 71 -10.85 8.84 22.72
CA SER A 71 -10.52 8.39 24.08
C SER A 71 -10.45 6.86 24.19
N THR A 72 -9.92 6.20 23.15
CA THR A 72 -9.93 4.74 23.02
C THR A 72 -8.57 4.13 23.37
N ASP A 73 -8.62 2.96 24.00
CA ASP A 73 -7.49 2.11 24.39
C ASP A 73 -6.61 1.67 23.18
N ASP A 74 -5.35 1.33 23.43
CA ASP A 74 -4.33 1.02 22.42
C ASP A 74 -4.76 -0.14 21.49
N GLN A 75 -5.54 -1.11 22.00
CA GLN A 75 -6.08 -2.23 21.23
C GLN A 75 -7.06 -1.79 20.12
N MET A 76 -7.83 -0.72 20.34
CA MET A 76 -8.83 -0.24 19.38
C MET A 76 -8.18 0.35 18.12
N SER A 77 -6.96 0.86 18.26
CA SER A 77 -6.16 1.41 17.15
C SER A 77 -5.67 0.33 16.18
N SER A 78 -5.23 -0.79 16.74
CA SER A 78 -4.82 -1.97 15.96
C SER A 78 -6.02 -2.57 15.21
N LEU A 79 -7.21 -2.56 15.83
CA LEU A 79 -8.45 -2.96 15.19
C LEU A 79 -8.87 -2.02 14.05
N TYR A 80 -8.61 -0.71 14.16
CA TYR A 80 -8.90 0.25 13.10
C TYR A 80 -8.05 -0.01 11.83
N ILE A 81 -6.75 -0.27 11.99
CA ILE A 81 -5.88 -0.67 10.86
C ILE A 81 -6.35 -2.02 10.30
N THR A 82 -6.71 -2.96 11.17
CA THR A 82 -7.21 -4.29 10.76
C THR A 82 -8.51 -4.18 9.95
N ALA A 83 -9.41 -3.26 10.31
CA ALA A 83 -10.67 -3.03 9.61
C ALA A 83 -10.45 -2.69 8.12
N TYR A 84 -9.42 -1.89 7.83
CA TYR A 84 -9.06 -1.53 6.47
C TYR A 84 -8.67 -2.75 5.63
N ASN A 85 -7.76 -3.57 6.15
CA ASN A 85 -7.30 -4.79 5.46
C ASN A 85 -8.42 -5.82 5.29
N LEU A 86 -9.31 -5.95 6.27
CA LEU A 86 -10.50 -6.80 6.18
C LEU A 86 -11.43 -6.34 5.05
N GLY A 87 -11.71 -5.04 4.99
CA GLY A 87 -12.47 -4.44 3.89
C GLY A 87 -11.81 -4.70 2.54
N TYR A 88 -10.50 -4.53 2.47
CA TYR A 88 -9.71 -4.74 1.26
C TYR A 88 -9.82 -6.17 0.70
N VAL A 89 -9.80 -7.17 1.60
CA VAL A 89 -10.05 -8.58 1.25
C VAL A 89 -11.45 -8.75 0.68
N MET A 90 -12.48 -8.23 1.36
CA MET A 90 -13.87 -8.30 0.88
C MET A 90 -14.03 -7.64 -0.49
N GLY A 91 -13.46 -6.45 -0.66
CA GLY A 91 -13.47 -5.71 -1.92
C GLY A 91 -12.78 -6.45 -3.06
N SER A 92 -11.69 -7.14 -2.78
CA SER A 92 -10.97 -7.93 -3.78
C SER A 92 -11.81 -9.09 -4.30
N PHE A 93 -12.53 -9.81 -3.42
CA PHE A 93 -13.47 -10.86 -3.85
C PHE A 93 -14.63 -10.30 -4.69
N ILE A 94 -15.22 -9.18 -4.26
CA ILE A 94 -16.31 -8.50 -4.98
C ILE A 94 -15.83 -8.04 -6.35
N GLY A 95 -14.65 -7.41 -6.42
CA GLY A 95 -14.03 -6.93 -7.66
C GLY A 95 -13.76 -8.08 -8.63
N GLY A 96 -13.20 -9.19 -8.15
CA GLY A 96 -12.97 -10.39 -8.96
C GLY A 96 -14.25 -11.03 -9.50
N TYR A 97 -15.32 -11.07 -8.70
CA TYR A 97 -16.61 -11.65 -9.11
C TYR A 97 -17.40 -10.77 -10.09
N LEU A 98 -17.34 -9.45 -9.92
CA LEU A 98 -18.04 -8.49 -10.78
C LEU A 98 -17.26 -8.18 -12.06
N TYR A 99 -15.95 -8.50 -12.11
CA TYR A 99 -15.13 -8.36 -13.31
C TYR A 99 -15.72 -9.17 -14.47
N GLY A 100 -16.00 -8.49 -15.59
CA GLY A 100 -16.63 -9.08 -16.77
C GLY A 100 -18.17 -9.11 -16.74
N LYS A 101 -18.81 -8.86 -15.59
CA LYS A 101 -20.28 -8.71 -15.48
C LYS A 101 -20.75 -7.27 -15.62
N ILE A 102 -19.96 -6.34 -15.12
CA ILE A 102 -20.20 -4.90 -15.16
C ILE A 102 -19.01 -4.24 -15.85
N ASN A 103 -19.24 -3.10 -16.52
CA ASN A 103 -18.16 -2.31 -17.10
C ASN A 103 -17.15 -1.88 -16.02
N SER A 104 -15.88 -2.27 -16.18
CA SER A 104 -14.79 -1.99 -15.26
C SER A 104 -14.67 -0.50 -14.90
N TYR A 105 -14.78 0.40 -15.86
CA TYR A 105 -14.64 1.85 -15.64
C TYR A 105 -15.82 2.44 -14.87
N PHE A 106 -17.02 1.89 -15.04
CA PHE A 106 -18.19 2.27 -14.25
C PHE A 106 -18.01 1.88 -12.78
N MET A 107 -17.56 0.65 -12.53
CA MET A 107 -17.25 0.19 -11.19
C MET A 107 -16.17 1.04 -10.51
N MET A 108 -15.06 1.31 -11.21
CA MET A 108 -13.97 2.14 -10.68
C MET A 108 -14.44 3.56 -10.34
N THR A 109 -15.30 4.16 -11.17
CA THR A 109 -15.89 5.48 -10.89
C THR A 109 -16.70 5.47 -9.59
N ILE A 110 -17.59 4.49 -9.43
CA ILE A 110 -18.41 4.36 -8.22
C ILE A 110 -17.53 4.16 -6.98
N CYS A 111 -16.51 3.30 -7.07
CA CYS A 111 -15.61 3.02 -5.96
C CYS A 111 -14.84 4.28 -5.53
N CYS A 112 -14.32 5.09 -6.47
CA CYS A 112 -13.65 6.35 -6.14
C CYS A 112 -14.57 7.34 -5.41
N VAL A 113 -15.83 7.45 -5.84
CA VAL A 113 -16.82 8.35 -5.22
C VAL A 113 -17.21 7.86 -3.83
N LEU A 114 -17.49 6.58 -3.68
CA LEU A 114 -17.88 5.99 -2.39
C LEU A 114 -16.71 5.97 -1.40
N ALA A 115 -15.49 5.66 -1.84
CA ALA A 115 -14.29 5.75 -1.01
C ALA A 115 -14.03 7.19 -0.55
N GLY A 116 -14.18 8.17 -1.45
CA GLY A 116 -14.04 9.58 -1.11
C GLY A 116 -15.08 10.04 -0.09
N GLY A 117 -16.35 9.68 -0.30
CA GLY A 117 -17.43 9.97 0.65
C GLY A 117 -17.23 9.33 2.02
N ALA A 118 -16.77 8.07 2.05
CA ALA A 118 -16.46 7.36 3.29
C ALA A 118 -15.29 8.01 4.05
N ASN A 119 -14.26 8.45 3.33
CA ASN A 119 -13.12 9.17 3.92
C ASN A 119 -13.56 10.52 4.52
N ILE A 120 -14.40 11.29 3.83
CA ILE A 120 -14.95 12.56 4.35
C ILE A 120 -15.82 12.32 5.60
N ALA A 121 -16.58 11.24 5.63
CA ALA A 121 -17.45 10.91 6.75
C ALA A 121 -16.67 10.45 8.00
N THR A 122 -15.45 9.93 7.86
CA THR A 122 -14.64 9.34 8.93
C THR A 122 -14.53 10.21 10.19
N PRO A 123 -14.13 11.49 10.12
CA PRO A 123 -13.95 12.33 11.32
C PRO A 123 -15.25 12.83 11.97
N TYR A 124 -16.43 12.48 11.42
CA TYR A 124 -17.73 12.85 11.99
C TYR A 124 -18.38 11.70 12.79
N LEU A 125 -17.78 10.51 12.77
CA LEU A 125 -18.31 9.33 13.45
C LEU A 125 -17.72 9.25 14.87
N ASN A 126 -18.57 9.44 15.89
CA ASN A 126 -18.14 9.46 17.29
C ASN A 126 -18.15 8.07 17.96
N THR A 127 -18.64 7.03 17.27
CA THR A 127 -18.73 5.66 17.81
C THR A 127 -17.69 4.76 17.15
N PHE A 128 -16.93 4.02 17.95
CA PHE A 128 -15.90 3.09 17.45
C PHE A 128 -16.43 2.09 16.40
N LEU A 129 -17.63 1.52 16.62
CA LEU A 129 -18.24 0.61 15.65
C LEU A 129 -18.49 1.27 14.29
N LEU A 130 -18.93 2.53 14.27
CA LEU A 130 -19.15 3.28 13.03
C LEU A 130 -17.83 3.59 12.32
N MET A 131 -16.78 3.92 13.08
CA MET A 131 -15.43 4.11 12.54
C MET A 131 -14.84 2.82 11.95
N PHE A 132 -15.07 1.69 12.61
CA PHE A 132 -14.68 0.37 12.10
C PHE A 132 -15.38 0.07 10.77
N ILE A 133 -16.71 0.28 10.71
CA ILE A 133 -17.50 0.03 9.51
C ILE A 133 -17.10 0.96 8.36
N ILE A 134 -16.89 2.26 8.61
CA ILE A 134 -16.50 3.20 7.55
C ILE A 134 -15.08 2.93 7.05
N ARG A 135 -14.17 2.49 7.93
CA ARG A 135 -12.81 2.13 7.54
C ARG A 135 -12.79 0.85 6.72
N CYS A 136 -13.60 -0.13 7.11
CA CYS A 136 -13.82 -1.36 6.35
C CYS A 136 -14.47 -1.07 4.98
N SER A 137 -15.47 -0.19 4.90
CA SER A 137 -16.08 0.18 3.61
C SER A 137 -15.09 0.90 2.69
N THR A 138 -14.27 1.81 3.23
CA THR A 138 -13.18 2.46 2.49
C THR A 138 -12.21 1.41 1.93
N GLY A 139 -11.74 0.47 2.76
CA GLY A 139 -10.90 -0.64 2.32
C GLY A 139 -11.54 -1.48 1.22
N CYS A 140 -12.84 -1.76 1.32
CA CYS A 140 -13.60 -2.50 0.30
C CYS A 140 -13.60 -1.80 -1.06
N PHE A 141 -13.89 -0.49 -1.10
CA PHE A 141 -13.89 0.26 -2.36
C PHE A 141 -12.49 0.35 -2.98
N LEU A 142 -11.45 0.55 -2.16
CA LEU A 142 -10.07 0.60 -2.66
C LEU A 142 -9.56 -0.77 -3.11
N GLY A 143 -9.99 -1.87 -2.46
CA GLY A 143 -9.71 -3.24 -2.89
C GLY A 143 -10.32 -3.57 -4.24
N ILE A 144 -11.57 -3.15 -4.50
CA ILE A 144 -12.20 -3.28 -5.83
C ILE A 144 -11.40 -2.51 -6.88
N LEU A 145 -11.00 -1.26 -6.56
CA LEU A 145 -10.26 -0.39 -7.47
C LEU A 145 -8.92 -1.01 -7.87
N LEU A 146 -8.14 -1.53 -6.92
CA LEU A 146 -6.85 -2.16 -7.23
C LEU A 146 -7.02 -3.46 -8.01
N CYS A 147 -8.01 -4.30 -7.64
CA CYS A 147 -8.28 -5.56 -8.33
C CYS A 147 -8.66 -5.32 -9.81
N ILE A 148 -9.58 -4.40 -10.07
CA ILE A 148 -10.01 -4.08 -11.43
C ILE A 148 -8.91 -3.34 -12.19
N GLY A 149 -8.22 -2.40 -11.54
CA GLY A 149 -7.20 -1.58 -12.18
C GLY A 149 -6.00 -2.40 -12.65
N SER A 150 -5.54 -3.37 -11.86
CA SER A 150 -4.44 -4.27 -12.26
C SER A 150 -4.87 -5.27 -13.34
N ALA A 151 -6.10 -5.81 -13.27
CA ALA A 151 -6.65 -6.65 -14.33
C ALA A 151 -6.85 -5.90 -15.67
N GLU A 152 -7.37 -4.67 -15.64
CA GLU A 152 -7.52 -3.82 -16.83
C GLU A 152 -6.17 -3.41 -17.42
N HIS A 153 -5.18 -3.12 -16.57
CA HIS A 153 -3.82 -2.87 -17.03
C HIS A 153 -3.28 -4.07 -17.83
N MET A 154 -3.42 -5.28 -17.30
CA MET A 154 -3.02 -6.52 -17.96
C MET A 154 -3.83 -6.78 -19.23
N ARG A 155 -5.12 -6.45 -19.24
CA ARG A 155 -5.97 -6.54 -20.45
C ARG A 155 -5.51 -5.62 -21.58
N ILE A 156 -5.05 -4.39 -21.26
CA ILE A 156 -4.65 -3.40 -22.27
C ILE A 156 -3.26 -3.69 -22.83
N TRP A 157 -2.28 -3.97 -21.97
CA TRP A 157 -0.87 -4.05 -22.36
C TRP A 157 -0.25 -5.45 -22.28
N GLY A 158 -0.86 -6.37 -21.53
CA GLY A 158 -0.34 -7.73 -21.30
C GLY A 158 1.13 -7.74 -20.91
N THR A 159 1.89 -8.63 -21.51
CA THR A 159 3.35 -8.78 -21.28
C THR A 159 4.19 -7.59 -21.75
N LYS A 160 3.67 -6.71 -22.61
CA LYS A 160 4.39 -5.50 -23.05
C LYS A 160 4.27 -4.35 -22.04
N GLY A 161 3.44 -4.51 -21.01
CA GLY A 161 3.09 -3.49 -20.03
C GLY A 161 3.95 -3.45 -18.77
N GLU A 162 5.02 -4.23 -18.64
CA GLU A 162 5.77 -4.38 -17.37
C GLU A 162 6.22 -3.03 -16.78
N SER A 163 6.81 -2.15 -17.60
CA SER A 163 7.22 -0.81 -17.17
C SER A 163 6.06 0.11 -16.83
N LEU A 164 4.93 -0.07 -17.50
CA LEU A 164 3.71 0.69 -17.26
C LEU A 164 3.02 0.24 -15.96
N LEU A 165 3.11 -1.04 -15.59
CA LEU A 165 2.66 -1.51 -14.28
C LEU A 165 3.52 -0.94 -13.15
N GLN A 166 4.85 -0.92 -13.33
CA GLN A 166 5.76 -0.29 -12.36
C GLN A 166 5.42 1.21 -12.20
N LEU A 167 5.09 1.90 -13.29
CA LEU A 167 4.67 3.30 -13.22
C LEU A 167 3.38 3.49 -12.43
N ILE A 168 2.37 2.63 -12.60
CA ILE A 168 1.13 2.69 -11.82
C ILE A 168 1.44 2.56 -10.32
N ASN A 169 2.31 1.62 -9.94
CA ASN A 169 2.71 1.40 -8.55
C ASN A 169 3.58 2.55 -8.02
N PHE A 170 4.44 3.15 -8.84
CA PHE A 170 5.19 4.34 -8.47
C PHE A 170 4.24 5.50 -8.14
N VAL A 171 3.25 5.76 -9.01
CA VAL A 171 2.27 6.84 -8.82
C VAL A 171 1.43 6.61 -7.55
N TYR A 172 1.07 5.36 -7.22
CA TYR A 172 0.48 5.01 -5.93
C TYR A 172 1.38 5.42 -4.75
N ALA A 173 2.67 5.08 -4.81
CA ALA A 173 3.62 5.42 -3.74
C ALA A 173 3.80 6.93 -3.57
N VAL A 174 3.81 7.69 -4.68
CA VAL A 174 3.83 9.16 -4.63
C VAL A 174 2.57 9.69 -3.92
N GLY A 175 1.39 9.13 -4.21
CA GLY A 175 0.16 9.46 -3.48
C GLY A 175 0.28 9.19 -1.97
N GLY A 176 0.90 8.07 -1.59
CA GLY A 176 1.16 7.71 -0.20
C GLY A 176 2.13 8.65 0.54
N VAL A 177 3.06 9.29 -0.17
CA VAL A 177 3.95 10.34 0.41
C VAL A 177 3.23 11.68 0.50
N VAL A 178 2.39 12.00 -0.49
CA VAL A 178 1.62 13.26 -0.53
C VAL A 178 0.52 13.29 0.54
N GLY A 179 -0.09 12.15 0.88
CA GLY A 179 -1.16 12.07 1.89
C GLY A 179 -0.77 12.62 3.27
N PRO A 180 0.35 12.17 3.88
CA PRO A 180 0.83 12.69 5.16
C PRO A 180 1.22 14.16 5.08
N LEU A 181 1.84 14.63 3.99
CA LEU A 181 2.18 16.05 3.79
C LEU A 181 0.93 16.95 3.74
N ILE A 182 -0.18 16.45 3.17
CA ILE A 182 -1.47 17.14 3.21
C ILE A 182 -2.04 17.19 4.63
N SER A 183 -1.76 16.17 5.44
CA SER A 183 -2.33 15.99 6.77
C SER A 183 -1.54 16.74 7.85
N GLU A 184 -0.22 16.87 7.68
CA GLU A 184 0.73 17.53 8.59
C GLU A 184 0.25 18.88 9.14
N PRO A 185 -0.20 19.86 8.34
CA PRO A 185 -0.64 21.17 8.87
C PRO A 185 -1.93 21.11 9.71
N PHE A 186 -2.62 19.97 9.74
CA PHE A 186 -3.89 19.78 10.45
C PHE A 186 -3.78 18.82 11.64
N ILE A 187 -2.61 18.20 11.84
CA ILE A 187 -2.32 17.28 12.95
C ILE A 187 -1.99 18.09 14.21
N THR A 188 -2.38 17.56 15.36
CA THR A 188 -2.15 18.24 16.64
C THR A 188 -0.67 18.22 17.01
N GLU A 189 -0.04 19.38 17.18
CA GLU A 189 1.29 19.44 17.80
C GLU A 189 1.23 18.88 19.23
N LYS A 190 2.09 17.90 19.50
CA LYS A 190 2.26 17.37 20.84
C LYS A 190 3.08 18.40 21.62
N ASP A 191 2.44 19.18 22.49
CA ASP A 191 3.10 20.01 23.51
C ASP A 191 3.95 19.15 24.47
N ARG A 192 5.04 18.56 24.00
CA ARG A 192 6.04 17.88 24.82
C ARG A 192 7.27 18.73 25.07
N ASP A 193 7.45 19.83 24.35
CA ASP A 193 8.64 20.70 24.49
C ASP A 193 8.41 21.93 25.38
N ASN A 194 7.15 22.30 25.66
CA ASN A 194 6.82 23.45 26.51
C ASN A 194 6.72 23.12 28.01
N ALA A 195 6.59 21.85 28.39
CA ALA A 195 6.47 21.46 29.82
C ALA A 195 7.80 21.63 30.60
N THR A 196 8.95 21.63 29.92
CA THR A 196 10.26 21.90 30.51
C THR A 196 10.57 23.38 30.71
N SER A 197 9.91 24.27 29.95
CA SER A 197 10.17 25.71 29.97
C SER A 197 9.37 26.45 31.04
N THR A 198 8.20 25.92 31.42
CA THR A 198 7.30 26.60 32.37
C THR A 198 7.63 26.32 33.84
N HIS A 199 8.34 25.22 34.14
CA HIS A 199 8.76 24.92 35.52
C HIS A 199 9.95 25.76 36.00
N GLN A 200 10.69 26.46 35.12
CA GLN A 200 11.81 27.31 35.53
C GLN A 200 11.43 28.79 35.75
N ASN A 201 10.31 29.27 35.19
CA ASN A 201 9.95 30.70 35.26
C ASN A 201 9.00 31.07 36.42
N VAL A 202 8.53 30.10 37.22
CA VAL A 202 7.63 30.38 38.36
C VAL A 202 8.39 30.61 39.68
N ILE A 203 9.70 30.35 39.75
CA ILE A 203 10.49 30.51 41.00
C ILE A 203 11.12 31.91 41.15
N SER A 204 10.99 32.82 40.16
CA SER A 204 11.63 34.15 40.20
C SER A 204 10.64 35.31 40.41
N GLY A 205 9.64 35.13 41.27
CA GLY A 205 8.73 36.19 41.72
C GLY A 205 8.97 36.55 43.18
N ASN A 206 9.65 37.66 43.43
CA ASN A 206 9.93 38.23 44.75
C ASN A 206 8.63 38.42 45.56
N PHE A 207 8.39 37.62 46.60
CA PHE A 207 7.27 37.83 47.54
C PHE A 207 7.81 38.33 48.88
N GLN A 208 7.39 39.52 49.29
CA GLN A 208 7.78 40.14 50.56
C GLN A 208 7.09 39.46 51.75
N ASN A 209 7.87 39.21 52.81
CA ASN A 209 7.48 38.55 54.05
C ASN A 209 6.45 39.37 54.87
N HIS A 210 5.29 38.79 55.16
CA HIS A 210 4.49 39.17 56.33
C HIS A 210 3.88 37.92 57.00
N THR A 211 4.24 37.69 58.26
CA THR A 211 3.88 36.51 59.06
C THR A 211 2.66 36.80 59.94
N LEU A 212 1.64 35.95 59.90
CA LEU A 212 0.61 35.83 60.93
C LEU A 212 0.22 34.34 61.07
N THR A 213 -0.21 33.92 62.25
CA THR A 213 -0.47 32.53 62.69
C THR A 213 -1.97 32.31 62.96
N PHE A 214 -2.54 31.14 62.62
CA PHE A 214 -3.84 30.67 63.12
C PHE A 214 -3.95 29.14 63.18
N ASN A 215 -4.85 28.65 64.03
CA ASN A 215 -4.96 27.30 64.58
C ASN A 215 -6.31 26.62 64.18
N ASN A 216 -6.22 25.36 63.75
CA ASN A 216 -7.19 24.25 63.65
C ASN A 216 -8.63 24.37 63.10
N SER A 217 -8.92 23.36 62.24
CA SER A 217 -10.19 22.67 61.94
C SER A 217 -11.14 23.22 60.87
N ALA A 218 -10.94 22.79 59.62
CA ALA A 218 -12.01 22.58 58.65
C ALA A 218 -11.62 21.49 57.64
N SER A 219 -12.31 20.35 57.65
CA SER A 219 -12.21 19.28 56.64
C SER A 219 -13.22 19.53 55.53
N LEU A 220 -12.76 19.65 54.28
CA LEU A 220 -13.60 19.68 53.07
C LEU A 220 -13.40 18.37 52.31
N THR A 221 -14.44 17.54 52.28
CA THR A 221 -14.51 16.30 51.49
C THR A 221 -15.01 16.62 50.09
N CYS A 222 -14.22 16.30 49.07
CA CYS A 222 -14.64 16.25 47.67
C CYS A 222 -14.48 14.81 47.18
N ASP A 223 -15.59 14.16 46.83
CA ASP A 223 -15.61 12.78 46.34
C ASP A 223 -14.99 12.70 44.93
N SER A 224 -13.69 12.44 44.86
CA SER A 224 -13.02 11.51 43.94
C SER A 224 -11.51 11.82 43.92
N PHE A 225 -10.70 10.79 44.19
CA PHE A 225 -9.25 10.76 44.40
C PHE A 225 -8.73 11.12 45.80
N THR A 226 -8.57 10.08 46.62
CA THR A 226 -7.82 10.06 47.87
C THR A 226 -6.32 10.13 47.55
N TYR A 227 -5.66 11.27 47.83
CA TYR A 227 -4.20 11.32 47.93
C TYR A 227 -3.82 11.10 49.39
N ASN A 228 -3.42 9.87 49.73
CA ASN A 228 -2.90 9.57 51.07
C ASN A 228 -1.43 9.98 51.15
N ASN A 229 -1.11 10.68 52.25
CA ASN A 229 0.22 11.03 52.74
C ASN A 229 1.03 12.05 51.93
N ILE A 230 0.78 13.33 52.23
CA ILE A 230 1.87 14.30 52.32
C ILE A 230 2.29 14.33 53.79
N THR A 231 3.42 13.71 54.10
CA THR A 231 4.10 13.90 55.39
C THR A 231 4.48 15.36 55.52
N THR A 232 3.83 16.05 56.44
CA THR A 232 4.12 17.43 56.82
C THR A 232 5.40 17.47 57.65
N ASP A 233 6.55 17.53 56.99
CA ASP A 233 7.75 18.04 57.63
C ASP A 233 8.26 19.24 56.84
N ASN A 234 8.18 20.40 57.48
CA ASN A 234 8.80 21.67 57.11
C ASN A 234 8.09 22.58 56.09
N PHE A 235 6.81 22.93 56.33
CA PHE A 235 6.29 24.18 55.80
C PHE A 235 5.96 25.18 56.92
N VAL A 236 6.74 26.24 56.91
CA VAL A 236 6.68 27.40 57.79
C VAL A 236 5.42 28.22 57.49
N ASN A 237 4.75 28.62 58.57
CA ASN A 237 3.59 29.49 58.69
C ASN A 237 3.41 30.54 57.58
N HIS A 238 2.34 30.40 56.78
CA HIS A 238 1.72 31.50 56.04
C HIS A 238 0.20 31.50 56.31
N ASN A 239 -0.31 32.56 56.96
CA ASN A 239 -1.73 32.82 57.10
C ASN A 239 -2.35 33.17 55.73
N LEU A 240 -3.03 32.22 55.13
CA LEU A 240 -3.98 32.46 54.04
C LEU A 240 -5.35 32.78 54.65
N THR A 241 -5.91 33.95 54.37
CA THR A 241 -7.31 34.25 54.70
C THR A 241 -8.24 33.34 53.90
N PHE A 242 -9.40 32.95 54.47
CA PHE A 242 -10.36 32.05 53.81
C PHE A 242 -10.79 32.57 52.42
N ASP A 243 -10.89 33.89 52.26
CA ASP A 243 -11.17 34.53 50.98
C ASP A 243 -10.04 34.36 49.95
N ASN A 244 -8.78 34.34 50.40
CA ASN A 244 -7.63 34.06 49.53
C ASN A 244 -7.52 32.57 49.17
N PHE A 245 -7.92 31.67 50.07
CA PHE A 245 -8.01 30.24 49.76
C PHE A 245 -9.14 29.94 48.77
N ILE A 246 -10.30 30.60 48.95
CA ILE A 246 -11.42 30.53 48.02
C ILE A 246 -11.05 31.14 46.66
N SER A 247 -10.35 32.28 46.62
CA SER A 247 -9.91 32.85 45.33
C SER A 247 -8.87 31.99 44.63
N LEU A 248 -7.90 31.41 45.35
CA LEU A 248 -6.92 30.47 44.79
C LEU A 248 -7.57 29.17 44.30
N THR A 249 -8.56 28.64 45.03
CA THR A 249 -9.31 27.44 44.59
C THR A 249 -10.26 27.76 43.45
N LEU A 250 -10.91 28.92 43.42
CA LEU A 250 -11.71 29.40 42.28
C LEU A 250 -10.85 29.69 41.05
N GLU A 251 -9.63 30.18 41.22
CA GLU A 251 -8.70 30.41 40.13
C GLU A 251 -8.10 29.10 39.63
N CYS A 252 -7.88 28.12 40.51
CA CYS A 252 -7.48 26.76 40.14
C CYS A 252 -8.62 25.97 39.47
N ILE A 253 -9.88 26.15 39.94
CA ILE A 253 -11.11 25.59 39.34
C ILE A 253 -11.38 26.26 37.99
N ASN A 254 -11.30 27.59 37.90
CA ASN A 254 -11.40 28.29 36.63
C ASN A 254 -10.26 27.92 35.69
N GLN A 255 -9.03 27.70 36.17
CA GLN A 255 -7.96 27.16 35.33
C GLN A 255 -8.22 25.70 34.94
N THR A 256 -8.86 24.87 35.76
CA THR A 256 -9.22 23.49 35.38
C THR A 256 -10.42 23.43 34.44
N ASP A 257 -11.38 24.35 34.53
CA ASP A 257 -12.52 24.48 33.63
C ASP A 257 -12.17 25.22 32.33
N VAL A 258 -11.28 26.22 32.38
CA VAL A 258 -10.65 26.83 31.20
C VAL A 258 -9.72 25.81 30.54
N ASN A 259 -8.97 25.00 31.31
CA ASN A 259 -8.19 23.92 30.72
C ASN A 259 -9.06 22.78 30.21
N LYS A 260 -10.21 22.45 30.82
CA LYS A 260 -11.18 21.45 30.29
C LYS A 260 -11.89 21.95 29.03
N SER A 261 -12.25 23.23 28.95
CA SER A 261 -12.84 23.84 27.75
C SER A 261 -11.79 24.03 26.65
N ASN A 262 -10.53 24.30 26.99
CA ASN A 262 -9.39 24.24 26.07
C ASN A 262 -8.91 22.80 25.75
N LEU A 263 -9.29 21.79 26.56
CA LEU A 263 -9.05 20.37 26.29
C LEU A 263 -10.11 19.76 25.39
N GLN A 264 -11.11 20.52 24.94
CA GLN A 264 -11.89 20.10 23.78
C GLN A 264 -11.05 20.42 22.55
N ARG A 265 -9.94 19.67 22.40
CA ARG A 265 -8.94 19.80 21.34
C ARG A 265 -9.67 19.64 20.01
N SER A 266 -10.01 20.76 19.38
CA SER A 266 -10.64 20.78 18.05
C SER A 266 -9.57 20.41 17.03
N THR A 267 -9.34 19.11 16.88
CA THR A 267 -8.41 18.61 15.87
C THR A 267 -8.92 19.06 14.49
N ASN A 268 -8.10 19.80 13.75
CA ASN A 268 -8.40 20.24 12.39
C ASN A 268 -8.30 19.09 11.36
N VAL A 269 -8.08 17.86 11.83
CA VAL A 269 -8.02 16.61 11.08
C VAL A 269 -9.19 16.41 10.11
N ARG A 270 -10.36 17.01 10.40
CA ARG A 270 -11.50 17.07 9.46
C ARG A 270 -11.12 17.60 8.08
N TYR A 271 -10.25 18.61 8.01
CA TYR A 271 -9.79 19.17 6.74
C TYR A 271 -8.87 18.23 5.98
N ALA A 272 -8.00 17.48 6.66
CA ALA A 272 -7.16 16.46 6.03
C ALA A 272 -7.99 15.36 5.36
N PHE A 273 -9.00 14.84 6.07
CA PHE A 273 -9.95 13.86 5.52
C PHE A 273 -10.82 14.42 4.38
N LEU A 274 -11.20 15.71 4.47
CA LEU A 274 -11.92 16.39 3.41
C LEU A 274 -11.09 16.48 2.13
N ILE A 275 -9.82 16.90 2.23
CA ILE A 275 -8.91 17.00 1.07
C ILE A 275 -8.64 15.61 0.48
N GLY A 276 -8.35 14.61 1.31
CA GLY A 276 -8.16 13.23 0.86
C GLY A 276 -9.40 12.64 0.18
N GLY A 277 -10.60 12.94 0.70
CA GLY A 277 -11.84 12.48 0.08
C GLY A 277 -12.18 13.19 -1.23
N LEU A 278 -11.97 14.51 -1.31
CA LEU A 278 -12.17 15.28 -2.54
C LEU A 278 -11.20 14.82 -3.64
N THR A 279 -9.94 14.56 -3.31
CA THR A 279 -8.97 14.02 -4.28
C THR A 279 -9.37 12.64 -4.80
N SER A 280 -9.95 11.77 -3.97
CA SER A 280 -10.54 10.49 -4.42
C SER A 280 -11.72 10.68 -5.38
N VAL A 281 -12.64 11.61 -5.09
CA VAL A 281 -13.76 11.92 -5.98
C VAL A 281 -13.26 12.46 -7.32
N LEU A 282 -12.28 13.38 -7.29
CA LEU A 282 -11.63 13.92 -8.50
C LEU A 282 -10.91 12.83 -9.29
N GLY A 283 -10.28 11.85 -8.61
CA GLY A 283 -9.67 10.67 -9.21
C GLY A 283 -10.66 9.78 -9.98
N GLY A 284 -11.97 9.89 -9.69
CA GLY A 284 -13.04 9.21 -10.43
C GLY A 284 -13.41 9.87 -11.77
N ILE A 285 -13.08 11.15 -11.98
CA ILE A 285 -13.46 11.89 -13.20
C ILE A 285 -12.85 11.28 -14.48
N PRO A 286 -11.56 10.91 -14.53
CA PRO A 286 -10.99 10.24 -15.71
C PRO A 286 -11.68 8.92 -16.07
N PHE A 287 -12.11 8.14 -15.07
CA PHE A 287 -12.88 6.92 -15.30
C PHE A 287 -14.25 7.23 -15.89
N LEU A 288 -14.92 8.26 -15.38
CA LEU A 288 -16.20 8.72 -15.92
C LEU A 288 -16.08 9.21 -17.36
N VAL A 289 -15.06 10.02 -17.67
CA VAL A 289 -14.80 10.51 -19.05
C VAL A 289 -14.56 9.34 -20.00
N THR A 290 -13.81 8.34 -19.55
CA THR A 290 -13.53 7.11 -20.32
C THR A 290 -14.82 6.31 -20.56
N LEU A 291 -15.66 6.19 -19.53
CA LEU A 291 -16.97 5.53 -19.62
C LEU A 291 -17.91 6.24 -20.60
N LEU A 292 -18.02 7.57 -20.53
CA LEU A 292 -18.87 8.36 -21.41
C LEU A 292 -18.42 8.27 -22.87
N LYS A 293 -17.10 8.30 -23.12
CA LYS A 293 -16.55 8.10 -24.47
C LYS A 293 -16.73 6.67 -24.98
N TRP A 294 -16.60 5.67 -24.10
CA TRP A 294 -16.89 4.28 -24.44
C TRP A 294 -18.37 4.08 -24.83
N ARG A 295 -19.30 4.61 -24.04
CA ARG A 295 -20.75 4.54 -24.32
C ARG A 295 -21.12 5.25 -25.64
N LYS A 296 -20.46 6.37 -25.96
CA LYS A 296 -20.65 7.10 -27.22
C LYS A 296 -20.07 6.38 -28.44
N SER A 297 -19.04 5.54 -28.25
CA SER A 297 -18.40 4.77 -29.32
C SER A 297 -19.09 3.43 -29.59
N ASN A 298 -19.69 2.81 -28.57
CA ASN A 298 -20.33 1.49 -28.66
C ASN A 298 -21.76 1.49 -29.23
N SER A 299 -22.29 2.64 -29.70
CA SER A 299 -23.55 2.66 -30.46
C SER A 299 -23.40 2.12 -31.89
N HIS A 300 -22.21 1.68 -32.31
CA HIS A 300 -21.95 1.19 -33.67
C HIS A 300 -21.03 -0.04 -33.80
N VAL A 301 -20.69 -0.75 -32.73
CA VAL A 301 -19.83 -1.95 -32.85
C VAL A 301 -20.33 -3.03 -31.89
N GLU A 302 -20.97 -4.06 -32.45
CA GLU A 302 -21.17 -5.36 -31.80
C GLU A 302 -19.81 -5.87 -31.32
N GLU A 303 -19.79 -6.45 -30.11
CA GLU A 303 -18.62 -7.09 -29.50
C GLU A 303 -18.10 -8.22 -30.39
N THR A 304 -17.26 -7.86 -31.36
CA THR A 304 -16.39 -8.81 -32.02
C THR A 304 -15.34 -9.25 -31.01
N GLY A 305 -15.37 -10.54 -30.70
CA GLY A 305 -14.53 -11.24 -29.73
C GLY A 305 -13.03 -11.21 -30.04
N VAL A 306 -12.43 -10.02 -30.02
CA VAL A 306 -10.99 -9.81 -30.17
C VAL A 306 -10.34 -9.70 -28.78
N SER A 307 -10.50 -10.76 -27.98
CA SER A 307 -9.63 -11.05 -26.84
C SER A 307 -9.37 -12.56 -26.67
N GLU A 308 -9.76 -13.40 -27.64
CA GLU A 308 -9.61 -14.86 -27.56
C GLU A 308 -8.30 -15.43 -28.15
N LEU A 309 -7.46 -14.65 -28.85
CA LEU A 309 -6.42 -15.26 -29.69
C LEU A 309 -4.99 -15.36 -29.13
N THR A 310 -4.70 -15.08 -27.86
CA THR A 310 -3.29 -15.09 -27.38
C THR A 310 -3.09 -15.56 -25.94
N GLY A 311 -3.74 -16.64 -25.51
CA GLY A 311 -3.52 -17.18 -24.17
C GLY A 311 -3.49 -18.71 -24.14
N ARG A 312 -2.54 -19.29 -23.39
CA ARG A 312 -2.53 -20.72 -23.06
C ARG A 312 -3.84 -21.06 -22.33
N LYS A 313 -4.74 -21.83 -22.97
CA LYS A 313 -5.98 -22.29 -22.33
C LYS A 313 -5.63 -23.42 -21.35
N LEU A 314 -5.60 -23.09 -20.05
CA LEU A 314 -5.37 -24.05 -18.98
C LEU A 314 -6.69 -24.63 -18.48
N PRO A 315 -6.75 -25.93 -18.12
CA PRO A 315 -7.94 -26.49 -17.51
C PRO A 315 -8.15 -25.93 -16.11
N LEU A 316 -9.42 -25.78 -15.71
CA LEU A 316 -9.81 -25.15 -14.44
C LEU A 316 -9.04 -25.67 -13.21
N PRO A 317 -8.80 -26.99 -13.02
CA PRO A 317 -8.06 -27.47 -11.85
C PRO A 317 -6.62 -26.97 -11.79
N VAL A 318 -5.94 -26.84 -12.93
CA VAL A 318 -4.56 -26.34 -13.00
C VAL A 318 -4.53 -24.84 -12.72
N THR A 319 -5.49 -24.09 -13.28
CA THR A 319 -5.64 -22.65 -13.02
C THR A 319 -5.91 -22.38 -11.53
N VAL A 320 -6.81 -23.15 -10.91
CA VAL A 320 -7.13 -23.02 -9.47
C VAL A 320 -5.92 -23.38 -8.62
N PHE A 321 -5.17 -24.44 -8.97
CA PHE A 321 -3.96 -24.82 -8.26
C PHE A 321 -2.87 -23.73 -8.35
N LEU A 322 -2.60 -23.19 -9.55
CA LEU A 322 -1.66 -22.10 -9.74
C LEU A 322 -2.11 -20.81 -9.03
N ALA A 323 -3.40 -20.51 -9.05
CA ALA A 323 -3.97 -19.38 -8.31
C ALA A 323 -3.78 -19.56 -6.79
N GLY A 324 -3.96 -20.77 -6.27
CA GLY A 324 -3.68 -21.11 -4.87
C GLY A 324 -2.21 -20.93 -4.50
N LEU A 325 -1.28 -21.33 -5.38
CA LEU A 325 0.16 -21.08 -5.16
C LEU A 325 0.50 -19.59 -5.18
N LEU A 326 -0.11 -18.81 -6.09
CA LEU A 326 0.04 -17.36 -6.12
C LEU A 326 -0.51 -16.71 -4.84
N PHE A 327 -1.68 -17.14 -4.37
CA PHE A 327 -2.24 -16.68 -3.10
C PHE A 327 -1.23 -16.85 -1.95
N ILE A 328 -0.66 -18.05 -1.82
CA ILE A 328 0.30 -18.37 -0.75
C ILE A 328 1.58 -17.55 -0.93
N TYR A 329 2.08 -17.41 -2.17
CA TYR A 329 3.27 -16.59 -2.44
C TYR A 329 3.06 -15.13 -2.02
N TYR A 330 1.96 -14.50 -2.45
CA TYR A 330 1.68 -13.11 -2.11
C TYR A 330 1.34 -12.90 -0.65
N LEU A 331 0.74 -13.90 0.01
CA LEU A 331 0.56 -13.92 1.45
C LEU A 331 1.91 -13.76 2.15
N PHE A 332 2.87 -14.65 1.89
CA PHE A 332 4.18 -14.55 2.55
C PHE A 332 5.01 -13.35 2.09
N TYR A 333 5.01 -13.03 0.80
CA TYR A 333 5.76 -11.87 0.30
C TYR A 333 5.27 -10.57 0.93
N CYS A 334 3.95 -10.32 0.95
CA CYS A 334 3.40 -9.08 1.50
C CYS A 334 3.59 -9.01 3.02
N SER A 335 3.53 -10.16 3.71
CA SER A 335 3.88 -10.26 5.13
C SER A 335 5.28 -9.71 5.43
N ILE A 336 6.28 -9.93 4.57
CA ILE A 336 7.66 -9.41 4.77
C ILE A 336 7.66 -7.88 4.72
N GLU A 337 7.10 -7.32 3.65
CA GLU A 337 7.06 -5.87 3.39
C GLU A 337 6.30 -5.12 4.50
N VAL A 338 5.13 -5.62 4.87
CA VAL A 338 4.25 -4.96 5.86
C VAL A 338 4.80 -5.14 7.28
N THR A 339 5.29 -6.32 7.64
CA THR A 339 5.87 -6.54 8.98
C THR A 339 7.12 -5.68 9.17
N PHE A 340 8.02 -5.65 8.18
CA PHE A 340 9.23 -4.84 8.26
C PHE A 340 8.90 -3.36 8.43
N SER A 341 8.03 -2.81 7.58
CA SER A 341 7.64 -1.40 7.65
C SER A 341 6.84 -1.04 8.91
N SER A 342 6.05 -1.96 9.46
CA SER A 342 5.24 -1.70 10.67
C SER A 342 6.08 -1.74 11.96
N TYR A 343 7.07 -2.64 12.04
CA TYR A 343 7.82 -2.89 13.28
C TYR A 343 9.24 -2.32 13.28
N LEU A 344 9.76 -1.78 12.17
CA LEU A 344 11.14 -1.25 12.11
C LEU A 344 11.43 -0.21 13.21
N LEU A 345 10.54 0.77 13.40
CA LEU A 345 10.72 1.80 14.44
C LEU A 345 10.67 1.19 15.85
N VAL A 346 9.68 0.33 16.11
CA VAL A 346 9.52 -0.34 17.41
C VAL A 346 10.73 -1.21 17.73
N PHE A 347 11.25 -1.94 16.74
CA PHE A 347 12.44 -2.77 16.87
C PHE A 347 13.66 -1.93 17.21
N ILE A 348 13.91 -0.82 16.50
CA ILE A 348 15.07 0.05 16.77
C ILE A 348 15.02 0.60 18.20
N VAL A 349 13.87 1.11 18.63
CA VAL A 349 13.72 1.71 19.97
C VAL A 349 13.83 0.65 21.08
N LYS A 350 13.30 -0.56 20.86
CA LYS A 350 13.38 -1.64 21.86
C LYS A 350 14.74 -2.33 21.92
N HIS A 351 15.42 -2.45 20.79
CA HIS A 351 16.69 -3.18 20.69
C HIS A 351 17.89 -2.29 21.06
N PHE A 352 17.83 -1.00 20.71
CA PHE A 352 18.86 -0.02 21.00
C PHE A 352 18.35 0.99 22.02
N ASP A 353 18.53 0.70 23.31
CA ASP A 353 18.05 1.54 24.43
C ASP A 353 18.55 3.00 24.37
N THR A 354 19.66 3.25 23.68
CA THR A 354 20.24 4.58 23.52
C THR A 354 19.56 5.44 22.45
N ILE A 355 18.75 4.82 21.57
CA ILE A 355 18.18 5.47 20.38
C ILE A 355 16.74 5.90 20.67
N GLY A 356 16.51 7.20 20.60
CA GLY A 356 15.18 7.78 20.80
C GLY A 356 14.24 7.52 19.62
N THR A 357 12.93 7.66 19.88
CA THR A 357 11.86 7.50 18.86
C THR A 357 12.05 8.40 17.64
N HIS A 358 12.61 9.60 17.82
CA HIS A 358 12.83 10.57 16.75
C HIS A 358 13.88 10.08 15.73
N GLU A 359 14.98 9.51 16.21
CA GLU A 359 16.04 8.98 15.33
C GLU A 359 15.57 7.72 14.60
N ALA A 360 14.85 6.83 15.29
CA ALA A 360 14.22 5.67 14.65
C ALA A 360 13.18 6.07 13.58
N ALA A 361 12.47 7.18 13.78
CA ALA A 361 11.52 7.71 12.79
C ALA A 361 12.23 8.17 11.50
N TYR A 362 13.40 8.81 11.59
CA TYR A 362 14.17 9.17 10.40
C TYR A 362 14.56 7.95 9.56
N ILE A 363 14.97 6.85 10.21
CA ILE A 363 15.31 5.60 9.50
C ILE A 363 14.10 5.05 8.76
N MET A 364 12.92 5.09 9.38
CA MET A 364 11.67 4.70 8.73
C MET A 364 11.34 5.61 7.54
N THR A 365 11.55 6.92 7.65
CA THR A 365 11.39 7.85 6.52
C THR A 365 12.35 7.52 5.37
N TYR A 366 13.63 7.27 5.67
CA TYR A 366 14.61 6.88 4.65
C TYR A 366 14.26 5.56 3.97
N TYR A 367 13.76 4.57 4.71
CA TYR A 367 13.22 3.34 4.14
C TYR A 367 12.15 3.62 3.07
N TRP A 368 11.17 4.47 3.37
CA TRP A 368 10.10 4.82 2.43
C TRP A 368 10.61 5.61 1.21
N VAL A 369 11.58 6.50 1.39
CA VAL A 369 12.23 7.23 0.29
C VAL A 369 12.96 6.29 -0.66
N LEU A 370 13.74 5.34 -0.13
CA LEU A 370 14.43 4.34 -0.95
C LEU A 370 13.45 3.37 -1.61
N PHE A 371 12.34 3.04 -0.94
CA PHE A 371 11.26 2.25 -1.54
C PHE A 371 10.63 2.96 -2.74
N ALA A 372 10.31 4.25 -2.62
CA ALA A 372 9.78 5.05 -3.73
C ALA A 372 10.81 5.20 -4.87
N THR A 373 12.07 5.42 -4.53
CA THR A 373 13.17 5.52 -5.51
C THR A 373 13.40 4.19 -6.22
N GLY A 374 13.31 3.07 -5.51
CA GLY A 374 13.37 1.73 -6.10
C GLY A 374 12.25 1.50 -7.12
N ARG A 375 11.03 2.00 -6.85
CA ARG A 375 9.93 1.97 -7.84
C ARG A 375 10.20 2.86 -9.06
N PHE A 376 10.86 4.01 -8.88
CA PHE A 376 11.25 4.86 -10.00
C PHE A 376 12.29 4.17 -10.89
N ILE A 377 13.32 3.56 -10.27
CA ILE A 377 14.35 2.79 -10.98
C ILE A 377 13.73 1.60 -11.72
N SER A 378 12.79 0.88 -11.10
CA SER A 378 12.16 -0.30 -11.70
C SER A 378 11.38 0.00 -12.98
N ILE A 379 10.88 1.22 -13.18
CA ILE A 379 10.25 1.65 -14.44
C ILE A 379 11.22 1.53 -15.62
N PHE A 380 12.48 1.95 -15.42
CA PHE A 380 13.50 1.86 -16.46
C PHE A 380 14.05 0.45 -16.58
N THR A 381 14.31 -0.21 -15.46
CA THR A 381 14.88 -1.56 -15.43
C THR A 381 13.94 -2.59 -16.08
N SER A 382 12.63 -2.50 -15.85
CA SER A 382 11.61 -3.37 -16.47
C SER A 382 11.42 -3.16 -17.97
N LYS A 383 11.98 -2.10 -18.56
CA LYS A 383 12.02 -1.94 -20.02
C LYS A 383 13.06 -2.86 -20.67
N TYR A 384 14.14 -3.16 -19.95
CA TYR A 384 15.29 -3.89 -20.47
C TYR A 384 15.40 -5.32 -19.94
N LEU A 385 14.85 -5.58 -18.75
CA LEU A 385 14.87 -6.89 -18.10
C LEU A 385 13.47 -7.51 -18.09
N PRO A 386 13.34 -8.81 -18.41
CA PRO A 386 12.06 -9.51 -18.29
C PRO A 386 11.66 -9.66 -16.81
N ALA A 387 10.36 -9.67 -16.53
CA ALA A 387 9.80 -9.77 -15.17
C ALA A 387 10.43 -10.87 -14.29
N LYS A 388 10.74 -12.04 -14.86
CA LYS A 388 11.39 -13.14 -14.11
C LYS A 388 12.78 -12.78 -13.59
N ILE A 389 13.59 -12.06 -14.36
CA ILE A 389 14.94 -11.64 -13.95
C ILE A 389 14.83 -10.56 -12.90
N LEU A 390 13.91 -9.61 -13.10
CA LEU A 390 13.62 -8.56 -12.12
C LEU A 390 13.22 -9.18 -10.76
N LEU A 391 12.37 -10.21 -10.77
CA LEU A 391 11.96 -10.92 -9.56
C LEU A 391 13.15 -11.56 -8.83
N TYR A 392 14.06 -12.23 -9.53
CA TYR A 392 15.27 -12.81 -8.91
C TYR A 392 16.21 -11.75 -8.33
N ILE A 393 16.40 -10.63 -9.05
CA ILE A 393 17.24 -9.52 -8.57
C ILE A 393 16.68 -8.96 -7.26
N HIS A 394 15.38 -8.68 -7.19
CA HIS A 394 14.79 -8.13 -5.99
C HIS A 394 14.75 -9.13 -4.83
N LEU A 395 14.48 -10.42 -5.07
CA LEU A 395 14.51 -11.44 -4.01
C LEU A 395 15.91 -11.69 -3.45
N THR A 396 16.94 -11.68 -4.31
CA THR A 396 18.33 -11.78 -3.85
C THR A 396 18.76 -10.52 -3.09
N LEU A 397 18.28 -9.35 -3.52
CA LEU A 397 18.49 -8.11 -2.79
C LEU A 397 17.83 -8.16 -1.41
N ILE A 398 16.57 -8.62 -1.29
CA ILE A 398 15.87 -8.80 0.00
C ILE A 398 16.66 -9.75 0.90
N ALA A 399 17.12 -10.89 0.39
CA ALA A 399 17.90 -11.86 1.16
C ALA A 399 19.20 -11.23 1.70
N SER A 400 19.95 -10.54 0.85
CA SER A 400 21.25 -9.97 1.21
C SER A 400 21.13 -8.78 2.15
N THR A 401 20.18 -7.88 1.93
CA THR A 401 19.96 -6.71 2.81
C THR A 401 19.44 -7.16 4.16
N PHE A 402 18.55 -8.16 4.22
CA PHE A 402 18.04 -8.66 5.48
C PHE A 402 19.05 -9.46 6.28
N ALA A 403 19.88 -10.26 5.60
CA ALA A 403 21.01 -10.93 6.27
C ALA A 403 21.97 -9.91 6.89
N GLY A 404 22.27 -8.81 6.19
CA GLY A 404 23.05 -7.69 6.71
C GLY A 404 22.37 -6.99 7.89
N PHE A 405 21.05 -6.78 7.82
CA PHE A 405 20.25 -6.21 8.91
C PHE A 405 20.33 -7.06 10.19
N ILE A 406 20.08 -8.37 10.08
CA ILE A 406 20.14 -9.30 11.22
C ILE A 406 21.54 -9.39 11.80
N ALA A 407 22.56 -9.52 10.96
CA ALA A 407 23.95 -9.54 11.43
C ALA A 407 24.29 -8.26 12.20
N SER A 408 23.87 -7.10 11.69
CA SER A 408 24.10 -5.81 12.34
C SER A 408 23.37 -5.69 13.68
N ALA A 409 22.17 -6.25 13.80
CA ALA A 409 21.45 -6.34 15.07
C ALA A 409 22.18 -7.24 16.06
N LEU A 410 22.61 -8.44 15.64
CA LEU A 410 23.34 -9.38 16.50
C LEU A 410 24.68 -8.84 17.03
N PHE A 411 25.39 -8.04 16.22
CA PHE A 411 26.64 -7.38 16.62
C PHE A 411 26.41 -6.01 17.29
N ASN A 412 25.15 -5.61 17.52
CA ASN A 412 24.77 -4.33 18.11
C ASN A 412 25.42 -3.11 17.41
N ARG A 413 25.45 -3.14 16.06
CA ARG A 413 26.04 -2.09 15.21
C ARG A 413 24.95 -1.27 14.54
N PHE A 414 24.49 -0.23 15.23
CA PHE A 414 23.41 0.66 14.77
C PHE A 414 23.69 1.31 13.39
N ASP A 415 24.89 1.87 13.18
CA ASP A 415 25.22 2.58 11.94
C ASP A 415 25.03 1.71 10.68
N ILE A 416 25.46 0.44 10.77
CA ILE A 416 25.39 -0.52 9.67
C ILE A 416 23.95 -1.03 9.51
N LEU A 417 23.25 -1.23 10.62
CA LEU A 417 21.84 -1.63 10.62
C LEU A 417 20.98 -0.60 9.89
N THR A 418 21.22 0.69 10.11
CA THR A 418 20.52 1.78 9.43
C THR A 418 20.67 1.71 7.92
N VAL A 419 21.87 1.43 7.42
CA VAL A 419 22.12 1.28 5.97
C VAL A 419 21.31 0.11 5.41
N PHE A 420 21.36 -1.06 6.05
CA PHE A 420 20.60 -2.23 5.59
C PHE A 420 19.09 -2.06 5.73
N ALA A 421 18.63 -1.34 6.76
CA ALA A 421 17.22 -1.00 6.93
C ALA A 421 16.71 -0.14 5.77
N CYS A 422 17.48 0.86 5.36
CA CYS A 422 17.14 1.71 4.22
C CYS A 422 17.15 0.91 2.90
N LEU A 423 18.20 0.10 2.68
CA LEU A 423 18.34 -0.72 1.47
C LEU A 423 17.23 -1.77 1.32
N MET A 424 16.63 -2.23 2.43
CA MET A 424 15.45 -3.09 2.38
C MET A 424 14.27 -2.45 1.64
N GLY A 425 14.09 -1.12 1.75
CA GLY A 425 13.06 -0.40 1.01
C GLY A 425 13.23 -0.53 -0.51
N LEU A 426 14.46 -0.33 -0.99
CA LEU A 426 14.80 -0.51 -2.41
C LEU A 426 14.64 -1.98 -2.84
N ALA A 427 14.92 -2.92 -1.94
CA ALA A 427 14.79 -4.35 -2.21
C ALA A 427 13.34 -4.78 -2.46
N CYS A 428 12.40 -4.33 -1.64
CA CYS A 428 10.98 -4.70 -1.74
C CYS A 428 10.22 -3.95 -2.84
N SER A 429 10.72 -2.80 -3.31
CA SER A 429 9.94 -1.82 -4.08
C SER A 429 9.19 -2.35 -5.31
N ALA A 430 9.80 -3.24 -6.09
CA ALA A 430 9.32 -3.67 -7.41
C ALA A 430 8.83 -5.12 -7.46
N THR A 431 9.02 -5.90 -6.39
CA THR A 431 8.75 -7.34 -6.37
C THR A 431 7.29 -7.66 -6.58
N TYR A 432 6.38 -6.87 -5.98
CA TYR A 432 4.93 -7.02 -6.15
C TYR A 432 4.51 -6.90 -7.63
N ALA A 433 4.88 -5.79 -8.28
CA ALA A 433 4.55 -5.55 -9.68
C ALA A 433 5.27 -6.54 -10.62
N ALA A 434 6.53 -6.87 -10.34
CA ALA A 434 7.28 -7.88 -11.10
C ALA A 434 6.62 -9.27 -11.01
N GLY A 435 6.05 -9.64 -9.86
CA GLY A 435 5.32 -10.88 -9.69
C GLY A 435 4.04 -10.96 -10.54
N ILE A 436 3.29 -9.86 -10.67
CA ILE A 436 2.10 -9.79 -11.52
C ILE A 436 2.51 -9.92 -12.99
N SER A 437 3.53 -9.17 -13.40
CA SER A 437 4.09 -9.26 -14.76
C SER A 437 4.63 -10.65 -15.08
N TRP A 438 5.30 -11.31 -14.14
CA TRP A 438 5.76 -12.69 -14.29
C TRP A 438 4.60 -13.68 -14.43
N THR A 439 3.50 -13.46 -13.70
CA THR A 439 2.30 -14.28 -13.81
C THR A 439 1.71 -14.21 -15.22
N GLU A 440 1.54 -13.00 -15.75
CA GLU A 440 1.06 -12.77 -17.12
C GLU A 440 2.00 -13.37 -18.19
N ALA A 441 3.31 -13.28 -17.96
CA ALA A 441 4.32 -13.69 -18.94
C ALA A 441 4.55 -15.21 -19.01
N GLU A 442 4.49 -15.93 -17.89
CA GLU A 442 4.97 -17.32 -17.81
C GLU A 442 3.92 -18.31 -17.28
N LEU A 443 2.92 -17.86 -16.51
CA LEU A 443 1.94 -18.73 -15.83
C LEU A 443 0.59 -18.77 -16.53
N MET A 444 -0.12 -17.64 -16.54
CA MET A 444 -1.49 -17.48 -17.04
C MET A 444 -1.89 -16.02 -17.15
N LYS A 445 -2.88 -15.72 -18.00
CA LYS A 445 -3.43 -14.37 -18.11
C LYS A 445 -4.04 -13.90 -16.79
N VAL A 446 -3.61 -12.73 -16.33
CA VAL A 446 -4.09 -12.06 -15.13
C VAL A 446 -5.43 -11.39 -15.46
N THR A 447 -6.50 -12.10 -15.14
CA THR A 447 -7.88 -11.60 -15.20
C THR A 447 -8.32 -11.09 -13.83
N GLY A 448 -9.51 -10.47 -13.73
CA GLY A 448 -10.07 -9.99 -12.46
C GLY A 448 -10.06 -11.03 -11.34
N PRO A 449 -10.54 -12.28 -11.56
CA PRO A 449 -10.47 -13.33 -10.55
C PRO A 449 -9.03 -13.67 -10.10
N ILE A 450 -8.07 -13.72 -11.02
CA ILE A 450 -6.67 -14.00 -10.67
C ILE A 450 -6.06 -12.83 -9.88
N SER A 451 -6.35 -11.61 -10.30
CA SER A 451 -5.95 -10.41 -9.56
C SER A 451 -6.56 -10.37 -8.16
N ALA A 452 -7.82 -10.78 -8.00
CA ALA A 452 -8.47 -10.87 -6.70
C ALA A 452 -7.74 -11.85 -5.79
N VAL A 453 -7.40 -13.04 -6.29
CA VAL A 453 -6.65 -14.05 -5.52
C VAL A 453 -5.30 -13.51 -5.05
N ILE A 454 -4.56 -12.81 -5.94
CA ILE A 454 -3.29 -12.15 -5.59
C ILE A 454 -3.48 -11.12 -4.47
N LEU A 455 -4.50 -10.25 -4.58
CA LEU A 455 -4.78 -9.21 -3.59
C LEU A 455 -5.25 -9.76 -2.24
N VAL A 456 -6.13 -10.77 -2.25
CA VAL A 456 -6.61 -11.43 -1.03
C VAL A 456 -5.43 -12.07 -0.31
N GLY A 457 -4.53 -12.75 -1.03
CA GLY A 457 -3.31 -13.31 -0.46
C GLY A 457 -2.46 -12.23 0.21
N ALA A 458 -2.12 -11.18 -0.54
CA ALA A 458 -1.33 -10.05 -0.04
C ALA A 458 -1.93 -9.41 1.23
N SER A 459 -3.22 -9.09 1.19
CA SER A 459 -3.93 -8.41 2.29
C SER A 459 -4.07 -9.30 3.52
N THR A 460 -4.23 -10.62 3.33
CA THR A 460 -4.27 -11.59 4.44
C THR A 460 -2.92 -11.65 5.14
N GLY A 461 -1.81 -11.68 4.38
CA GLY A 461 -0.46 -11.64 4.93
C GLY A 461 -0.18 -10.35 5.71
N ALA A 462 -0.57 -9.21 5.13
CA ALA A 462 -0.47 -7.89 5.75
C ALA A 462 -1.23 -7.77 7.07
N MET A 463 -2.30 -8.54 7.27
CA MET A 463 -3.11 -8.52 8.49
C MET A 463 -2.59 -9.48 9.56
N VAL A 464 -2.30 -10.74 9.17
CA VAL A 464 -2.01 -11.82 10.14
C VAL A 464 -0.60 -11.68 10.72
N THR A 465 0.40 -11.38 9.89
CA THR A 465 1.80 -11.45 10.34
C THR A 465 2.19 -10.36 11.31
N PRO A 466 1.84 -9.06 11.10
CA PRO A 466 2.15 -8.02 12.08
C PRO A 466 1.54 -8.31 13.46
N PHE A 467 0.32 -8.83 13.51
CA PHE A 467 -0.33 -9.22 14.77
C PHE A 467 0.46 -10.30 15.53
N VAL A 468 0.85 -11.37 14.82
CA VAL A 468 1.64 -12.46 15.41
C VAL A 468 3.02 -11.98 15.88
N VAL A 469 3.70 -11.18 15.06
CA VAL A 469 5.03 -10.64 15.38
C VAL A 469 4.97 -9.67 16.55
N GLY A 470 3.94 -8.84 16.64
CA GLY A 470 3.71 -7.97 17.79
C GLY A 470 3.68 -8.72 19.11
N HIS A 471 2.90 -9.81 19.15
CA HIS A 471 2.80 -10.65 20.33
C HIS A 471 4.16 -11.29 20.69
N LEU A 472 4.91 -11.79 19.70
CA LEU A 472 6.23 -12.38 19.95
C LEU A 472 7.27 -11.35 20.45
N VAL A 473 7.25 -10.14 19.89
CA VAL A 473 8.13 -9.03 20.29
C VAL A 473 7.81 -8.51 21.69
N GLU A 474 6.55 -8.56 22.10
CA GLU A 474 6.11 -8.11 23.42
C GLU A 474 6.40 -9.14 24.52
N TYR A 475 6.07 -10.41 24.30
CA TYR A 475 6.10 -11.44 25.35
C TYR A 475 7.34 -12.34 25.34
N VAL A 476 8.12 -12.37 24.24
CA VAL A 476 9.25 -13.30 24.09
C VAL A 476 10.59 -12.57 23.98
N SER A 477 10.81 -11.85 22.89
CA SER A 477 12.02 -11.02 22.67
C SER A 477 11.85 -10.19 21.41
N ASP A 478 12.42 -8.99 21.43
CA ASP A 478 12.62 -8.08 20.30
C ASP A 478 13.18 -8.75 19.02
N MET A 479 14.13 -9.70 19.14
CA MET A 479 14.72 -10.40 18.00
C MET A 479 13.75 -11.30 17.22
N TRP A 480 12.59 -11.65 17.79
CA TRP A 480 11.57 -12.42 17.06
C TRP A 480 11.02 -11.68 15.84
N PHE A 481 11.08 -10.35 15.82
CA PHE A 481 10.86 -9.56 14.60
C PHE A 481 11.73 -10.06 13.43
N CYS A 482 13.03 -10.22 13.68
CA CYS A 482 13.99 -10.68 12.70
C CYS A 482 13.71 -12.13 12.28
N TYR A 483 13.54 -13.02 13.25
CA TYR A 483 13.33 -14.46 12.99
C TYR A 483 12.05 -14.74 12.20
N SER A 484 10.96 -14.04 12.53
CA SER A 484 9.69 -14.20 11.81
C SER A 484 9.81 -13.81 10.33
N ILE A 485 10.52 -12.73 10.01
CA ILE A 485 10.73 -12.34 8.60
C ILE A 485 11.60 -13.36 7.86
N VAL A 486 12.63 -13.95 8.49
CA VAL A 486 13.42 -15.04 7.86
C VAL A 486 12.53 -16.23 7.51
N VAL A 487 11.71 -16.68 8.46
CA VAL A 487 10.80 -17.82 8.26
C VAL A 487 9.85 -17.54 7.10
N VAL A 488 9.21 -16.38 7.09
CA VAL A 488 8.27 -15.98 6.04
C VAL A 488 8.97 -15.82 4.68
N PHE A 489 10.20 -15.29 4.64
CA PHE A 489 11.00 -15.18 3.42
C PHE A 489 11.34 -16.56 2.83
N LEU A 490 11.79 -17.51 3.66
CA LEU A 490 12.06 -18.87 3.22
C LEU A 490 10.79 -19.56 2.69
N LEU A 491 9.64 -19.34 3.34
CA LEU A 491 8.36 -19.84 2.86
C LEU A 491 7.99 -19.21 1.50
N ALA A 492 8.11 -17.89 1.34
CA ALA A 492 7.84 -17.21 0.07
C ALA A 492 8.72 -17.75 -1.08
N VAL A 493 10.03 -17.90 -0.85
CA VAL A 493 10.98 -18.46 -1.83
C VAL A 493 10.64 -19.92 -2.15
N SER A 494 10.32 -20.73 -1.14
CA SER A 494 9.96 -22.14 -1.35
C SER A 494 8.74 -22.29 -2.25
N VAL A 495 7.70 -21.48 -2.02
CA VAL A 495 6.46 -21.49 -2.82
C VAL A 495 6.74 -21.00 -4.23
N LEU A 496 7.59 -19.98 -4.40
CA LEU A 496 7.98 -19.49 -5.72
C LEU A 496 8.75 -20.56 -6.51
N VAL A 497 9.72 -21.23 -5.89
CA VAL A 497 10.49 -22.32 -6.50
C VAL A 497 9.58 -23.49 -6.87
N VAL A 498 8.65 -23.88 -6.00
CA VAL A 498 7.64 -24.91 -6.30
C VAL A 498 6.80 -24.49 -7.50
N THR A 499 6.32 -23.24 -7.53
CA THR A 499 5.51 -22.70 -8.63
C THR A 499 6.29 -22.70 -9.95
N MET A 500 7.53 -22.25 -9.95
CA MET A 500 8.40 -22.22 -11.11
C MET A 500 8.76 -23.63 -11.61
N THR A 501 9.04 -24.56 -10.69
CA THR A 501 9.37 -25.95 -11.01
C THR A 501 8.14 -26.65 -11.59
N PHE A 502 6.97 -26.49 -10.97
CA PHE A 502 5.72 -27.03 -11.48
C PHE A 502 5.38 -26.47 -12.87
N ASN A 503 5.56 -25.15 -13.07
CA ASN A 503 5.35 -24.52 -14.37
C ASN A 503 6.25 -25.14 -15.44
N ARG A 504 7.56 -25.25 -15.17
CA ARG A 504 8.53 -25.81 -16.14
C ARG A 504 8.36 -27.30 -16.40
N CYS A 505 8.13 -28.09 -15.34
CA CYS A 505 8.10 -29.55 -15.43
C CYS A 505 6.75 -30.08 -15.92
N TYR A 506 5.64 -29.45 -15.56
CA TYR A 506 4.30 -29.94 -15.90
C TYR A 506 3.60 -29.04 -16.91
N VAL A 507 3.47 -27.74 -16.60
CA VAL A 507 2.62 -26.85 -17.41
C VAL A 507 3.21 -26.59 -18.79
N ASP A 508 4.49 -26.22 -18.87
CA ASP A 508 5.19 -25.97 -20.13
C ASP A 508 5.27 -27.22 -21.01
N ARG A 509 5.50 -28.39 -20.40
CA ARG A 509 5.59 -29.67 -21.13
C ARG A 509 4.25 -30.12 -21.68
N LYS A 510 3.17 -29.92 -20.93
CA LYS A 510 1.83 -30.44 -21.28
C LYS A 510 1.00 -29.46 -22.10
N TYR A 511 1.15 -28.17 -21.88
CA TYR A 511 0.32 -27.12 -22.49
C TYR A 511 1.12 -26.15 -23.38
N GLY A 512 2.41 -26.40 -23.60
CA GLY A 512 3.31 -25.58 -24.42
C GLY A 512 3.67 -24.25 -23.76
N LYS A 513 4.84 -23.65 -24.04
CA LYS A 513 5.31 -22.40 -23.40
C LYS A 513 4.37 -21.20 -23.66
N MET A 514 4.21 -20.34 -22.66
CA MET A 514 3.45 -19.10 -22.78
C MET A 514 4.13 -18.19 -23.81
N GLY A 515 3.41 -17.76 -24.85
CA GLY A 515 3.95 -16.93 -25.94
C GLY A 515 4.69 -17.66 -27.08
N ALA A 516 4.76 -19.00 -27.09
CA ALA A 516 5.45 -19.76 -28.14
C ALA A 516 4.75 -19.77 -29.52
N GLY A 517 3.61 -19.10 -29.68
CA GLY A 517 2.93 -18.94 -30.97
C GLY A 517 3.49 -17.84 -31.88
N LEU A 518 4.66 -17.27 -31.57
CA LEU A 518 5.26 -16.15 -32.32
C LEU A 518 6.57 -16.51 -33.07
N VAL A 519 6.95 -17.80 -33.11
CA VAL A 519 7.99 -18.26 -34.03
C VAL A 519 7.30 -19.19 -35.02
N PRO A 520 7.23 -18.89 -36.33
CA PRO A 520 6.80 -19.89 -37.29
C PRO A 520 7.78 -21.06 -37.17
N GLU A 521 7.28 -22.17 -36.67
CA GLU A 521 7.99 -23.45 -36.70
C GLU A 521 8.25 -23.73 -38.18
N LYS A 522 9.49 -23.57 -38.61
CA LYS A 522 9.93 -23.84 -39.98
C LYS A 522 9.47 -25.27 -40.30
N PRO A 523 8.64 -25.50 -41.33
CA PRO A 523 8.18 -26.85 -41.60
C PRO A 523 9.38 -27.76 -41.86
N PRO A 524 9.33 -29.04 -41.45
CA PRO A 524 10.41 -29.97 -41.70
C PRO A 524 10.64 -30.04 -43.22
N ILE A 525 11.87 -29.71 -43.63
CA ILE A 525 12.32 -29.84 -45.01
C ILE A 525 12.23 -31.33 -45.35
N LEU A 526 11.22 -31.72 -46.13
CA LEU A 526 11.23 -33.01 -46.80
C LEU A 526 12.42 -33.02 -47.76
N PRO A 527 13.21 -34.11 -47.83
CA PRO A 527 14.26 -34.21 -48.82
C PRO A 527 13.67 -34.28 -50.23
N ASP A 528 14.16 -33.40 -51.11
CA ASP A 528 13.79 -33.32 -52.52
C ASP A 528 13.94 -34.68 -53.21
N ILE A 529 12.83 -35.18 -53.75
CA ILE A 529 12.81 -36.29 -54.70
C ILE A 529 13.39 -35.75 -56.01
N VAL A 530 14.62 -36.13 -56.30
CA VAL A 530 15.27 -35.91 -57.60
C VAL A 530 14.53 -36.74 -58.65
N VAL A 531 13.64 -36.11 -59.42
CA VAL A 531 13.17 -36.67 -60.69
C VAL A 531 14.23 -36.34 -61.74
N GLN A 532 15.12 -37.29 -61.99
CA GLN A 532 16.00 -37.27 -63.16
C GLN A 532 15.17 -37.59 -64.41
N SER A 533 14.92 -36.58 -65.24
CA SER A 533 14.47 -36.76 -66.61
C SER A 533 15.64 -37.13 -67.51
N THR A 534 15.71 -38.39 -67.92
CA THR A 534 16.49 -38.85 -69.09
C THR A 534 15.76 -40.01 -69.75
N LEU A 535 14.86 -39.66 -70.68
CA LEU A 535 14.70 -40.15 -72.06
C LEU A 535 13.29 -39.85 -72.58
#